data_AF-A0A924N4Z3-F1
#
_entry.id   AF-A0A924N4Z3-F1
#
_cell.length_a   1.000
_cell.length_b   1.000
_cell.length_c   1.000
_cell.angle_alpha   90.00
_cell.angle_beta   90.00
_cell.angle_gamma   90.00
#
_symmetry.space_group_name_H-M   'P 1'
#
loop_
_entity.id
_entity.type
_entity.pdbx_description
1 polymer ?
#
loop_
_entity_poly.entity_id
_entity_poly.type
_entity_poly.pdbx_seq_one_letter_code
_entity_poly.pdbx_strand_id
1 'polypeptide(L)'
;MTLSVEDVRLLSPRLSVEYLEEQGVVPLGIRDGVLYVGAWTAEVEPDVLYALESLLGAPVEVQSVNEDAARAAIRRAYGESSAQALIDATGPEGANVVEDAHAIDDLRALANEAPVIRLVSMLLTEALDARASDVHLEAYPDALRVRYRVDGVLQEAPSPPRSMAPAVISRLKVMANLDIAERRTPQDGRIRLALQDRQVDVRVSTVPTLHGESVVLRLLDKQSGTLELAALGMSASDLVRFEDVLSRPHGVVLATGPTGSGKTTTLYAALQRLRTGREKILTVEDPVEYQLAGIPQVPVNEKVGVTFASALRALLRQDPDVMLVGEIRDGETAEIATQAALTGHLVLSTLHTNDAAGALTRLVDLGVAPFLVSATVEAVLAQRLVRTTCAVCVARVPATVAERAALGAPELVDVSRGVGCDACRGSGYSGRTGVYELLVLDDAMRAVITSGDGAPAVRALSRALGTGTLRDDGARLVREGITTPEEVLRVCRS
;
A
#
# COMPACT_ATOMS: atom_id res chain seq x y z
N MET A 1 11.98 20.98 -31.43
CA MET A 1 10.62 20.42 -31.35
C MET A 1 10.57 19.53 -30.12
N THR A 2 9.59 19.70 -29.22
CA THR A 2 9.46 18.83 -28.05
C THR A 2 8.91 17.49 -28.52
N LEU A 3 9.73 16.43 -28.45
CA LEU A 3 9.38 15.09 -28.91
C LEU A 3 8.28 14.52 -28.00
N SER A 4 7.09 14.24 -28.54
CA SER A 4 5.99 13.65 -27.76
C SER A 4 6.20 12.13 -27.63
N VAL A 5 5.86 11.56 -26.48
CA VAL A 5 6.03 10.12 -26.20
C VAL A 5 5.02 9.27 -27.01
N GLU A 6 3.84 9.83 -27.33
CA GLU A 6 2.82 9.17 -28.14
C GLU A 6 3.27 8.95 -29.59
N ASP A 7 3.99 9.93 -30.14
CA ASP A 7 4.56 9.88 -31.49
C ASP A 7 5.62 8.76 -31.65
N VAL A 8 6.39 8.46 -30.59
CA VAL A 8 7.44 7.43 -30.59
C VAL A 8 6.89 6.02 -30.25
N ARG A 9 5.81 5.93 -29.45
CA ARG A 9 5.20 4.66 -29.01
C ARG A 9 4.51 3.86 -30.11
N LEU A 10 4.09 4.50 -31.21
CA LEU A 10 3.34 3.87 -32.31
C LEU A 10 4.08 2.72 -33.00
N LEU A 11 5.35 2.46 -32.68
CA LEU A 11 6.26 1.62 -33.46
C LEU A 11 6.92 0.49 -32.63
N SER A 12 6.33 0.21 -31.47
CA SER A 12 6.84 -0.55 -30.33
C SER A 12 7.34 -2.00 -30.56
N PRO A 13 6.93 -2.82 -31.55
CA PRO A 13 7.41 -4.22 -31.58
C PRO A 13 8.52 -4.53 -32.59
N ARG A 14 8.97 -3.59 -33.44
CA ARG A 14 9.80 -3.96 -34.62
C ARG A 14 11.23 -3.41 -34.66
N LEU A 15 11.62 -2.50 -33.76
CA LEU A 15 12.95 -1.86 -33.75
C LEU A 15 13.56 -1.95 -32.34
N SER A 16 14.83 -2.35 -32.23
CA SER A 16 15.55 -2.39 -30.95
C SER A 16 16.16 -1.05 -30.59
N VAL A 17 16.36 -0.82 -29.29
CA VAL A 17 17.05 0.39 -28.79
C VAL A 17 18.48 0.46 -29.31
N GLU A 18 19.20 -0.67 -29.32
CA GLU A 18 20.56 -0.71 -29.86
C GLU A 18 20.59 -0.27 -31.32
N TYR A 19 19.66 -0.76 -32.15
CA TYR A 19 19.58 -0.38 -33.55
C TYR A 19 19.32 1.12 -33.73
N LEU A 20 18.38 1.71 -32.98
CA LEU A 20 18.08 3.14 -33.07
C LEU A 20 19.27 4.01 -32.63
N GLU A 21 19.97 3.60 -31.57
CA GLU A 21 21.12 4.33 -31.05
C GLU A 21 22.35 4.20 -31.97
N GLU A 22 22.61 3.02 -32.54
CA GLU A 22 23.68 2.78 -33.49
C GLU A 22 23.46 3.54 -34.81
N GLN A 23 22.23 3.53 -35.31
CA GLN A 23 21.89 4.16 -36.59
C GLN A 23 21.60 5.66 -36.48
N GLY A 24 21.56 6.20 -35.25
CA GLY A 24 21.43 7.65 -35.07
C GLY A 24 20.03 8.21 -35.35
N VAL A 25 18.98 7.38 -35.26
CA VAL A 25 17.61 7.71 -35.70
C VAL A 25 16.55 7.41 -34.63
N VAL A 26 15.46 8.19 -34.63
CA VAL A 26 14.28 7.99 -33.77
C VAL A 26 13.01 8.25 -34.57
N PRO A 27 12.07 7.30 -34.65
CA PRO A 27 10.78 7.56 -35.28
C PRO A 27 9.94 8.57 -34.48
N LEU A 28 9.34 9.52 -35.17
CA LEU A 28 8.55 10.64 -34.62
C LEU A 28 7.05 10.54 -34.92
N GLY A 29 6.60 9.39 -35.42
CA GLY A 29 5.19 9.14 -35.76
C GLY A 29 4.87 9.31 -37.24
N ILE A 30 3.65 8.90 -37.60
CA ILE A 30 3.11 8.98 -38.98
C ILE A 30 2.06 10.09 -39.02
N ARG A 31 2.21 11.05 -39.93
CA ARG A 31 1.22 12.12 -40.17
C ARG A 31 0.95 12.24 -41.65
N ASP A 32 -0.32 12.33 -42.04
CA ASP A 32 -0.76 12.41 -43.43
C ASP A 32 -0.18 11.33 -44.36
N GLY A 33 0.07 10.13 -43.80
CA GLY A 33 0.62 8.99 -44.54
C GLY A 33 2.14 9.01 -44.73
N VAL A 34 2.87 9.95 -44.10
CA VAL A 34 4.33 10.07 -44.12
C VAL A 34 4.91 9.73 -42.75
N LEU A 35 5.95 8.90 -42.72
CA LEU A 35 6.70 8.58 -41.50
C LEU A 35 7.78 9.63 -41.26
N TYR A 36 7.69 10.35 -40.14
CA TYR A 36 8.71 11.31 -39.74
C TYR A 36 9.78 10.61 -38.90
N VAL A 37 11.04 10.79 -39.27
CA VAL A 37 12.20 10.21 -38.56
C VAL A 37 13.14 11.33 -38.14
N GLY A 38 13.43 11.42 -36.85
CA GLY A 38 14.44 12.30 -36.29
C GLY A 38 15.82 11.67 -36.42
N ALA A 39 16.77 12.35 -37.04
CA ALA A 39 18.18 11.93 -37.10
C ALA A 39 19.07 12.93 -36.34
N TRP A 40 20.02 12.42 -35.56
CA TRP A 40 21.05 13.24 -34.90
C TRP A 40 22.46 13.02 -35.47
N THR A 41 22.59 12.18 -36.50
CA THR A 41 23.78 12.05 -37.33
C THR A 41 23.73 13.00 -38.53
N ALA A 42 24.89 13.37 -39.06
CA ALA A 42 24.98 14.29 -40.21
C ALA A 42 24.46 13.67 -41.51
N GLU A 43 24.58 12.34 -41.65
CA GLU A 43 24.06 11.56 -42.76
C GLU A 43 23.44 10.27 -42.20
N VAL A 44 22.27 9.89 -42.71
CA VAL A 44 21.63 8.60 -42.43
C VAL A 44 21.81 7.73 -43.67
N GLU A 45 22.31 6.51 -43.50
CA GLU A 45 22.53 5.60 -44.62
C GLU A 45 21.21 5.31 -45.36
N PRO A 46 21.18 5.32 -46.70
CA PRO A 46 19.97 5.05 -47.47
C PRO A 46 19.31 3.70 -47.14
N ASP A 47 20.10 2.69 -46.78
CA ASP A 47 19.61 1.36 -46.41
C ASP A 47 18.81 1.39 -45.10
N VAL A 48 19.15 2.27 -44.17
CA VAL A 48 18.41 2.48 -42.91
C VAL A 48 17.05 3.11 -43.20
N LEU A 49 17.01 4.11 -44.08
CA LEU A 49 15.76 4.76 -44.47
C LEU A 49 14.84 3.81 -45.23
N TYR A 50 15.40 3.00 -46.14
CA TYR A 50 14.66 1.96 -46.86
C TYR A 50 14.13 0.87 -45.92
N ALA A 51 14.92 0.46 -44.93
CA ALA A 51 14.48 -0.50 -43.92
C ALA A 51 13.31 0.06 -43.11
N LEU A 52 13.36 1.33 -42.70
CA LEU A 52 12.27 1.99 -41.96
C LEU A 52 11.00 2.14 -42.82
N GLU A 53 11.14 2.56 -44.07
CA GLU A 53 10.03 2.66 -45.04
C GLU A 53 9.36 1.30 -45.26
N SER A 54 10.16 0.25 -45.48
CA SER A 54 9.67 -1.12 -45.70
C SER A 54 9.02 -1.71 -44.44
N LEU A 55 9.55 -1.41 -43.26
CA LEU A 55 9.07 -1.97 -42.00
C LEU A 55 7.74 -1.35 -41.56
N LEU A 56 7.54 -0.08 -41.89
CA LEU A 56 6.45 0.76 -41.38
C LEU A 56 5.44 1.18 -42.46
N GLY A 57 5.71 0.88 -43.73
CA GLY A 57 4.76 0.95 -44.83
C GLY A 57 4.37 2.38 -45.24
N ALA A 58 5.23 3.37 -44.96
CA ALA A 58 5.01 4.77 -45.28
C ALA A 58 6.32 5.43 -45.74
N PRO A 59 6.26 6.36 -46.72
CA PRO A 59 7.44 7.11 -47.17
C PRO A 59 8.06 7.88 -46.01
N VAL A 60 9.39 7.90 -45.97
CA VAL A 60 10.18 8.46 -44.85
C VAL A 60 10.58 9.90 -45.13
N GLU A 61 10.32 10.78 -44.16
CA GLU A 61 10.85 12.15 -44.14
C GLU A 61 11.78 12.33 -42.94
N VAL A 62 13.03 12.70 -43.21
CA VAL A 62 14.08 12.84 -42.19
C VAL A 62 14.15 14.29 -41.69
N GLN A 63 14.19 14.47 -40.38
CA GLN A 63 14.34 15.76 -39.72
C GLN A 63 15.52 15.72 -38.75
N SER A 64 16.27 16.82 -38.66
CA SER A 64 17.35 16.92 -37.68
C SER A 64 16.78 17.11 -36.26
N VAL A 65 17.27 16.31 -35.31
CA VAL A 65 16.91 16.40 -33.89
C VAL A 65 18.16 16.53 -33.02
N ASN A 66 17.98 17.05 -31.81
CA ASN A 66 19.04 17.10 -30.81
C ASN A 66 19.27 15.69 -30.23
N GLU A 67 20.52 15.25 -30.16
CA GLU A 67 20.90 13.91 -29.68
C GLU A 67 20.41 13.64 -28.25
N ASP A 68 20.63 14.56 -27.31
CA ASP A 68 20.20 14.36 -25.92
C ASP A 68 18.69 14.21 -25.79
N ALA A 69 17.93 15.02 -26.56
CA ALA A 69 16.48 14.94 -26.62
C ALA A 69 16.00 13.64 -27.28
N ALA A 70 16.64 13.21 -28.37
CA ALA A 70 16.31 11.98 -29.09
C ALA A 70 16.58 10.75 -28.23
N ARG A 71 17.76 10.65 -27.60
CA ARG A 71 18.09 9.58 -26.66
C ARG A 71 17.18 9.59 -25.43
N ALA A 72 16.79 10.76 -24.92
CA ALA A 72 15.83 10.86 -23.84
C ALA A 72 14.43 10.40 -24.26
N ALA A 73 14.00 10.67 -25.49
CA ALA A 73 12.75 10.19 -26.05
C ALA A 73 12.77 8.67 -26.28
N ILE A 74 13.87 8.13 -26.84
CA ILE A 74 14.10 6.68 -26.96
C ILE A 74 14.03 6.03 -25.58
N ARG A 75 14.76 6.54 -24.58
CA ARG A 75 14.70 6.04 -23.20
C ARG A 75 13.34 6.17 -22.52
N ARG A 76 12.45 7.07 -22.96
CA ARG A 76 11.09 7.20 -22.41
C ARG A 76 10.09 6.31 -23.14
N ALA A 77 10.25 6.16 -24.45
CA ALA A 77 9.37 5.35 -25.29
C ALA A 77 9.70 3.85 -25.21
N TYR A 78 11.00 3.52 -25.17
CA TYR A 78 11.56 2.19 -24.97
C TYR A 78 11.99 1.95 -23.51
N GLY A 79 11.79 2.93 -22.63
CA GLY A 79 12.01 2.84 -21.18
C GLY A 79 11.14 1.82 -20.45
N GLU A 80 10.20 1.19 -21.17
CA GLU A 80 9.67 -0.11 -20.80
C GLU A 80 10.61 -1.20 -21.32
N SER A 81 11.83 -1.29 -20.77
CA SER A 81 12.43 -2.62 -20.62
C SER A 81 11.56 -3.32 -19.60
N SER A 82 10.50 -3.99 -20.04
CA SER A 82 9.70 -4.83 -19.16
C SER A 82 10.65 -5.71 -18.37
N ALA A 83 10.39 -5.93 -17.08
CA ALA A 83 11.19 -6.87 -16.30
C ALA A 83 11.32 -8.21 -17.05
N GLN A 84 10.31 -8.57 -17.85
CA GLN A 84 10.31 -9.68 -18.79
C GLN A 84 11.44 -9.61 -19.85
N ALA A 85 11.67 -8.50 -20.52
CA ALA A 85 12.73 -8.38 -21.53
C ALA A 85 14.14 -8.58 -20.94
N LEU A 86 14.38 -8.07 -19.72
CA LEU A 86 15.64 -8.30 -19.00
C LEU A 86 15.76 -9.72 -18.47
N ILE A 87 14.64 -10.34 -18.09
CA ILE A 87 14.57 -11.77 -17.76
C ILE A 87 14.94 -12.61 -18.98
N ASP A 88 14.33 -12.33 -20.14
CA ASP A 88 14.53 -13.07 -21.39
C ASP A 88 15.98 -12.94 -21.87
N ALA A 89 16.58 -11.74 -21.76
CA ALA A 89 18.00 -11.50 -22.07
C ALA A 89 18.99 -12.25 -21.16
N THR A 90 18.53 -12.72 -19.99
CA THR A 90 19.31 -13.52 -19.04
C THR A 90 18.96 -15.03 -19.08
N GLY A 91 18.11 -15.44 -20.03
CA GLY A 91 17.68 -16.81 -20.23
C GLY A 91 18.79 -17.77 -20.70
N PRO A 92 18.57 -19.09 -20.60
CA PRO A 92 19.61 -20.13 -20.79
C PRO A 92 20.18 -20.26 -22.21
N GLU A 93 19.65 -19.55 -23.22
CA GLU A 93 20.12 -19.66 -24.61
C GLU A 93 21.48 -18.98 -24.86
N GLY A 94 21.97 -18.13 -23.94
CA GLY A 94 23.29 -17.48 -24.02
C GLY A 94 24.46 -18.27 -23.42
N ALA A 95 24.23 -19.46 -22.84
CA ALA A 95 25.24 -20.15 -22.04
C ALA A 95 25.48 -21.60 -22.51
N ASN A 96 26.20 -21.77 -23.63
CA ASN A 96 26.79 -23.06 -23.98
C ASN A 96 28.20 -23.22 -23.35
N VAL A 97 28.23 -24.07 -22.31
CA VAL A 97 29.25 -25.02 -21.80
C VAL A 97 30.76 -24.68 -21.92
N VAL A 98 31.44 -24.54 -20.77
CA VAL A 98 32.67 -25.30 -20.40
C VAL A 98 32.68 -25.51 -18.87
N GLU A 99 32.90 -26.75 -18.44
CA GLU A 99 33.11 -27.15 -17.04
C GLU A 99 34.55 -26.80 -16.60
N ASP A 100 34.72 -25.91 -15.61
CA ASP A 100 35.84 -25.97 -14.66
C ASP A 100 35.56 -25.14 -13.39
N ALA A 101 35.79 -25.72 -12.21
CA ALA A 101 34.87 -25.53 -11.07
C ALA A 101 35.22 -24.45 -10.01
N HIS A 102 36.30 -23.66 -10.10
CA HIS A 102 36.67 -22.79 -8.96
C HIS A 102 37.14 -21.36 -9.25
N ALA A 103 37.32 -20.96 -10.52
CA ALA A 103 37.71 -19.58 -10.88
C ALA A 103 36.59 -18.77 -11.58
N ILE A 104 35.45 -19.40 -11.86
CA ILE A 104 34.36 -18.85 -12.68
C ILE A 104 33.26 -18.21 -11.83
N ASP A 105 33.15 -18.56 -10.53
CA ASP A 105 32.08 -18.03 -9.67
C ASP A 105 32.20 -16.52 -9.45
N ASP A 106 33.41 -15.99 -9.26
CA ASP A 106 33.61 -14.54 -9.09
C ASP A 106 33.41 -13.75 -10.41
N LEU A 107 33.85 -14.31 -11.55
CA LEU A 107 33.64 -13.70 -12.87
C LEU A 107 32.17 -13.75 -13.32
N ARG A 108 31.44 -14.83 -13.01
CA ARG A 108 29.98 -14.92 -13.22
C ARG A 108 29.21 -14.03 -12.25
N ALA A 109 29.66 -13.90 -11.00
CA ALA A 109 29.06 -13.00 -10.03
C ALA A 109 29.18 -11.53 -10.49
N LEU A 110 30.36 -11.13 -10.98
CA LEU A 110 30.61 -9.79 -11.54
C LEU A 110 29.84 -9.53 -12.85
N ALA A 111 29.78 -10.51 -13.76
CA ALA A 111 29.03 -10.39 -15.02
C ALA A 111 27.51 -10.31 -14.81
N ASN A 112 26.98 -11.01 -13.80
CA ASN A 112 25.57 -10.98 -13.43
C ASN A 112 25.18 -9.80 -12.53
N GLU A 113 26.14 -9.06 -11.98
CA GLU A 113 25.87 -8.00 -11.02
C GLU A 113 25.08 -6.85 -11.65
N ALA A 114 25.49 -6.38 -12.84
CA ALA A 114 24.82 -5.26 -13.51
C ALA A 114 23.38 -5.59 -13.97
N PRO A 115 23.10 -6.76 -14.60
CA PRO A 115 21.72 -7.18 -14.91
C PRO A 115 20.85 -7.35 -13.65
N VAL A 116 21.39 -7.92 -12.58
CA VAL A 116 20.65 -8.15 -11.32
C VAL A 116 20.32 -6.83 -10.62
N ILE A 117 21.27 -5.88 -10.58
CA ILE A 117 21.03 -4.54 -10.05
C ILE A 117 19.91 -3.84 -10.83
N ARG A 118 19.94 -3.91 -12.17
CA ARG A 118 18.87 -3.34 -13.00
C ARG A 118 17.53 -4.01 -12.74
N LEU A 119 17.49 -5.34 -12.69
CA LEU A 119 16.27 -6.09 -12.40
C LEU A 119 15.65 -5.69 -11.05
N VAL A 120 16.46 -5.67 -9.97
CA VAL A 120 15.98 -5.26 -8.64
C VAL A 120 15.47 -3.82 -8.66
N SER A 121 16.19 -2.91 -9.33
CA SER A 121 15.79 -1.50 -9.44
C SER A 121 14.47 -1.32 -10.19
N MET A 122 14.27 -2.08 -11.27
CA MET A 122 13.01 -2.08 -12.01
C MET A 122 11.87 -2.68 -11.20
N LEU A 123 12.07 -3.83 -10.55
CA LEU A 123 11.03 -4.45 -9.71
C LEU A 123 10.55 -3.51 -8.60
N LEU A 124 11.46 -2.73 -8.01
CA LEU A 124 11.15 -1.71 -7.01
C LEU A 124 10.45 -0.48 -7.62
N THR A 125 10.90 -0.01 -8.78
CA THR A 125 10.28 1.12 -9.49
C THR A 125 8.86 0.77 -9.91
N GLU A 126 8.66 -0.39 -10.53
CA GLU A 126 7.36 -0.88 -10.95
C GLU A 126 6.41 -1.04 -9.75
N ALA A 127 6.91 -1.55 -8.61
CA ALA A 127 6.12 -1.65 -7.39
C ALA A 127 5.68 -0.27 -6.86
N LEU A 128 6.55 0.73 -6.93
CA LEU A 128 6.23 2.10 -6.51
C LEU A 128 5.24 2.80 -7.45
N ASP A 129 5.37 2.58 -8.76
CA ASP A 129 4.44 3.07 -9.77
C ASP A 129 3.07 2.38 -9.65
N ALA A 130 3.07 1.09 -9.29
CA ALA A 130 1.87 0.31 -8.96
C ALA A 130 1.21 0.74 -7.64
N ARG A 131 1.88 1.57 -6.83
CA ARG A 131 1.49 1.89 -5.44
C ARG A 131 1.32 0.63 -4.58
N ALA A 132 2.21 -0.34 -4.75
CA ALA A 132 2.23 -1.56 -3.95
C ALA A 132 2.63 -1.27 -2.49
N SER A 133 1.99 -1.93 -1.53
CA SER A 133 2.38 -1.89 -0.12
C SER A 133 3.53 -2.84 0.19
N ASP A 134 3.57 -3.97 -0.50
CA ASP A 134 4.57 -5.02 -0.28
C ASP A 134 5.00 -5.64 -1.62
N VAL A 135 6.28 -5.96 -1.76
CA VAL A 135 6.84 -6.79 -2.83
C VAL A 135 7.20 -8.14 -2.24
N HIS A 136 6.66 -9.20 -2.81
CA HIS A 136 6.91 -10.58 -2.41
C HIS A 136 7.80 -11.26 -3.46
N LEU A 137 8.94 -11.81 -3.03
CA LEU A 137 9.82 -12.63 -3.86
C LEU A 137 9.93 -14.01 -3.24
N GLU A 138 9.35 -15.01 -3.90
CA GLU A 138 9.21 -16.36 -3.35
C GLU A 138 9.89 -17.37 -4.28
N ALA A 139 10.85 -18.09 -3.73
CA ALA A 139 11.63 -19.06 -4.47
C ALA A 139 10.85 -20.38 -4.61
N TYR A 140 10.48 -20.75 -5.84
CA TYR A 140 9.83 -22.01 -6.20
C TYR A 140 10.79 -22.92 -7.01
N PRO A 141 10.48 -24.19 -7.29
CA PRO A 141 11.35 -25.07 -8.07
C PRO A 141 11.67 -24.54 -9.48
N ASP A 142 10.70 -23.86 -10.10
CA ASP A 142 10.68 -23.42 -11.50
C ASP A 142 11.08 -21.94 -11.68
N ALA A 143 10.74 -21.07 -10.73
CA ALA A 143 10.99 -19.63 -10.84
C ALA A 143 11.20 -18.96 -9.47
N LEU A 144 11.70 -17.71 -9.51
CA LEU A 144 11.51 -16.78 -8.40
C LEU A 144 10.23 -16.00 -8.67
N ARG A 145 9.13 -16.37 -8.02
CA ARG A 145 7.84 -15.70 -8.22
C ARG A 145 7.85 -14.33 -7.58
N VAL A 146 7.53 -13.31 -8.35
CA VAL A 146 7.38 -11.94 -7.86
C VAL A 146 5.91 -11.56 -7.85
N ARG A 147 5.44 -11.03 -6.72
CA ARG A 147 4.07 -10.54 -6.56
C ARG A 147 4.06 -9.20 -5.84
N TYR A 148 3.19 -8.30 -6.28
CA TYR A 148 2.96 -7.03 -5.62
C TYR A 148 1.66 -7.08 -4.83
N ARG A 149 1.67 -6.59 -3.60
CA ARG A 149 0.45 -6.32 -2.86
C ARG A 149 -0.05 -4.93 -3.21
N VAL A 150 -1.00 -4.83 -4.13
CA VAL A 150 -1.63 -3.57 -4.53
C VAL A 150 -3.03 -3.54 -3.96
N ASP A 151 -3.35 -2.48 -3.21
CA ASP A 151 -4.64 -2.31 -2.54
C ASP A 151 -5.08 -3.54 -1.70
N GLY A 152 -4.11 -4.19 -1.06
CA GLY A 152 -4.33 -5.35 -0.18
C GLY A 152 -4.38 -6.70 -0.90
N VAL A 153 -4.42 -6.71 -2.23
CA VAL A 153 -4.51 -7.93 -3.05
C VAL A 153 -3.17 -8.24 -3.70
N LEU A 154 -2.78 -9.51 -3.72
CA LEU A 154 -1.58 -9.96 -4.43
C LEU A 154 -1.85 -10.03 -5.93
N GLN A 155 -0.99 -9.37 -6.71
CA GLN A 155 -0.98 -9.37 -8.16
C GLN A 155 0.34 -9.95 -8.65
N GLU A 156 0.29 -10.81 -9.67
CA GLU A 156 1.50 -11.38 -10.27
C GLU A 156 2.29 -10.30 -11.04
N ALA A 157 3.61 -10.40 -10.96
CA ALA A 157 4.54 -9.56 -11.70
C ALA A 157 5.50 -10.46 -12.51
N PRO A 158 6.18 -9.91 -13.53
CA PRO A 158 7.19 -10.66 -14.28
C PRO A 158 8.20 -11.30 -13.34
N SER A 159 8.35 -12.62 -13.45
CA SER A 159 9.06 -13.46 -12.50
C SER A 159 10.35 -13.98 -13.11
N PRO A 160 11.53 -13.67 -12.55
CA PRO A 160 12.79 -14.12 -13.10
C PRO A 160 12.98 -15.65 -12.95
N PRO A 161 13.82 -16.26 -13.81
CA PRO A 161 14.09 -17.68 -13.75
C PRO A 161 14.74 -18.04 -12.41
N ARG A 162 14.54 -19.30 -12.03
CA ARG A 162 15.07 -19.87 -10.79
C ARG A 162 16.58 -19.59 -10.58
N SER A 163 17.36 -19.62 -11.66
CA SER A 163 18.80 -19.39 -11.65
C SER A 163 19.20 -18.01 -11.09
N MET A 164 18.33 -17.00 -11.22
CA MET A 164 18.60 -15.64 -10.73
C MET A 164 18.25 -15.44 -9.25
N ALA A 165 17.49 -16.37 -8.63
CA ALA A 165 17.04 -16.22 -7.25
C ALA A 165 18.18 -15.93 -6.25
N PRO A 166 19.31 -16.66 -6.26
CA PRO A 166 20.40 -16.39 -5.32
C PRO A 166 21.00 -14.99 -5.48
N ALA A 167 21.14 -14.52 -6.72
CA ALA A 167 21.74 -13.22 -7.00
C ALA A 167 20.79 -12.06 -6.62
N VAL A 168 19.50 -12.18 -6.92
CA VAL A 168 18.47 -11.20 -6.52
C VAL A 168 18.37 -11.10 -5.00
N ILE A 169 18.31 -12.24 -4.31
CA ILE A 169 18.22 -12.27 -2.84
C ILE A 169 19.51 -11.70 -2.22
N SER A 170 20.68 -12.05 -2.73
CA SER A 170 21.96 -11.50 -2.28
C SER A 170 22.01 -9.98 -2.46
N ARG A 171 21.55 -9.45 -3.60
CA ARG A 171 21.49 -8.00 -3.84
C ARG A 171 20.58 -7.30 -2.82
N LEU A 172 19.41 -7.87 -2.52
CA LEU A 172 18.50 -7.32 -1.50
C LEU A 172 19.12 -7.36 -0.10
N LYS A 173 19.83 -8.43 0.25
CA LYS A 173 20.57 -8.54 1.51
C LYS A 173 21.67 -7.49 1.64
N VAL A 174 22.47 -7.28 0.59
CA VAL A 174 23.48 -6.20 0.54
C VAL A 174 22.84 -4.84 0.78
N MET A 175 21.75 -4.53 0.06
CA MET A 175 21.06 -3.25 0.18
C MET A 175 20.51 -3.02 1.61
N ALA A 176 20.11 -4.09 2.29
CA ALA A 176 19.54 -4.08 3.64
C ALA A 176 20.59 -4.27 4.76
N ASN A 177 21.87 -4.37 4.42
CA ASN A 177 22.97 -4.67 5.34
C ASN A 177 22.76 -5.98 6.15
N LEU A 178 22.32 -7.04 5.46
CA LEU A 178 22.08 -8.38 6.00
C LEU A 178 23.25 -9.33 5.69
N ASP A 179 23.36 -10.42 6.44
CA ASP A 179 24.39 -11.44 6.21
C ASP A 179 24.01 -12.29 5.00
N ILE A 180 24.83 -12.22 3.94
CA ILE A 180 24.65 -12.94 2.67
C ILE A 180 24.98 -14.43 2.83
N ALA A 181 25.92 -14.76 3.72
CA ALA A 181 26.36 -16.13 3.96
C ALA A 181 25.35 -16.90 4.81
N GLU A 182 24.68 -16.23 5.75
CA GLU A 182 23.62 -16.85 6.52
C GLU A 182 22.31 -16.93 5.72
N ARG A 183 21.78 -18.16 5.56
CA ARG A 183 20.59 -18.49 4.76
C ARG A 183 19.63 -19.43 5.48
N ARG A 184 19.91 -19.76 6.75
CA ARG A 184 19.19 -20.77 7.55
C ARG A 184 18.37 -20.15 8.67
N THR A 185 18.53 -18.85 8.91
CA THR A 185 17.78 -18.10 9.92
C THR A 185 17.04 -16.93 9.28
N PRO A 186 15.86 -16.55 9.80
CA PRO A 186 15.22 -15.30 9.41
C PRO A 186 16.13 -14.09 9.65
N GLN A 187 16.04 -13.09 8.78
CA GLN A 187 16.77 -11.82 8.93
C GLN A 187 15.85 -10.65 8.57
N ASP A 188 16.00 -9.54 9.30
CA ASP A 188 15.23 -8.33 9.09
C ASP A 188 16.16 -7.12 8.93
N GLY A 189 15.88 -6.26 7.97
CA GLY A 189 16.70 -5.12 7.62
C GLY A 189 15.89 -3.94 7.10
N ARG A 190 16.59 -2.86 6.75
CA ARG A 190 15.98 -1.67 6.16
C ARG A 190 16.82 -1.16 5.00
N ILE A 191 16.15 -0.70 3.94
CA ILE A 191 16.75 -0.04 2.79
C ILE A 191 16.18 1.37 2.70
N ARG A 192 17.04 2.37 2.57
CA ARG A 192 16.62 3.73 2.22
C ARG A 192 16.80 3.91 0.72
N LEU A 193 15.70 4.04 -0.01
CA LEU A 193 15.69 4.24 -1.44
C LEU A 193 15.40 5.71 -1.76
N ALA A 194 16.24 6.29 -2.61
CA ALA A 194 15.93 7.52 -3.32
C ALA A 194 15.68 7.12 -4.78
N LEU A 195 14.41 7.03 -5.15
CA LEU A 195 13.98 6.68 -6.51
C LEU A 195 13.21 7.87 -7.08
N GLN A 196 13.75 8.45 -8.15
CA GLN A 196 13.25 9.71 -8.74
C GLN A 196 13.21 10.82 -7.66
N ASP A 197 12.03 11.37 -7.37
CA ASP A 197 11.80 12.42 -6.37
C ASP A 197 11.24 11.88 -5.04
N ARG A 198 11.10 10.55 -4.90
CA ARG A 198 10.50 9.91 -3.71
C ARG A 198 11.58 9.34 -2.79
N GLN A 199 11.45 9.63 -1.50
CA GLN A 199 12.21 8.95 -0.45
C GLN A 199 11.35 7.83 0.15
N VAL A 200 11.78 6.60 -0.05
CA VAL A 200 11.06 5.40 0.39
C VAL A 200 11.92 4.67 1.42
N ASP A 201 11.34 4.40 2.59
CA ASP A 201 11.92 3.46 3.57
C ASP A 201 11.36 2.09 3.27
N VAL A 202 12.21 1.09 3.07
CA VAL A 202 11.79 -0.28 2.79
C VAL A 202 12.19 -1.16 3.95
N ARG A 203 11.22 -1.84 4.57
CA ARG A 203 11.51 -2.91 5.53
C ARG A 203 11.68 -4.21 4.79
N VAL A 204 12.76 -4.92 5.06
CA VAL A 204 13.12 -6.18 4.41
C VAL A 204 13.02 -7.29 5.42
N SER A 205 12.36 -8.38 5.07
CA SER A 205 12.37 -9.62 5.85
C SER A 205 12.71 -10.79 4.93
N THR A 206 13.65 -11.63 5.34
CA THR A 206 14.04 -12.84 4.61
C THR A 206 13.80 -14.06 5.51
N VAL A 207 13.19 -15.11 4.98
CA VAL A 207 12.91 -16.35 5.70
C VAL A 207 13.36 -17.56 4.88
N PRO A 208 14.08 -18.54 5.46
CA PRO A 208 14.43 -19.77 4.77
C PRO A 208 13.19 -20.61 4.45
N THR A 209 13.13 -21.15 3.24
CA THR A 209 12.08 -22.06 2.75
C THR A 209 12.70 -23.28 2.06
N LEU A 210 11.86 -24.24 1.67
CA LEU A 210 12.30 -25.49 1.03
C LEU A 210 13.16 -25.27 -0.22
N HIS A 211 12.85 -24.22 -1.00
CA HIS A 211 13.53 -23.92 -2.24
C HIS A 211 14.34 -22.62 -2.13
N GLY A 212 14.98 -22.32 -1.00
CA GLY A 212 15.75 -21.08 -0.82
C GLY A 212 14.99 -20.06 0.00
N GLU A 213 15.29 -18.77 -0.12
CA GLU A 213 14.70 -17.76 0.78
C GLU A 213 13.45 -17.12 0.17
N SER A 214 12.45 -16.85 1.01
CA SER A 214 11.35 -15.95 0.72
C SER A 214 11.71 -14.57 1.23
N VAL A 215 11.53 -13.54 0.41
CA VAL A 215 11.83 -12.15 0.74
C VAL A 215 10.56 -11.31 0.62
N VAL A 216 10.28 -10.53 1.66
CA VAL A 216 9.20 -9.54 1.65
C VAL A 216 9.79 -8.15 1.85
N LEU A 217 9.45 -7.23 0.96
CA LEU A 217 9.83 -5.83 1.01
C LEU A 217 8.58 -5.00 1.28
N ARG A 218 8.45 -4.41 2.46
CA ARG A 218 7.36 -3.47 2.76
C ARG A 218 7.79 -2.06 2.39
N LEU A 219 7.08 -1.45 1.45
CA LEU A 219 7.38 -0.12 0.94
C LEU A 219 6.66 0.93 1.81
N LEU A 220 7.42 1.78 2.48
CA LEU A 220 6.91 2.90 3.28
C LEU A 220 7.28 4.19 2.57
N ASP A 221 6.33 4.72 1.79
CA ASP A 221 6.51 6.00 1.13
C ASP A 221 6.28 7.15 2.12
N LYS A 222 7.37 7.85 2.46
CA LYS A 222 7.38 8.99 3.38
C LYS A 222 6.63 10.20 2.85
N GLN A 223 6.37 10.27 1.54
CA GLN A 223 5.65 11.36 0.89
C GLN A 223 4.15 11.08 0.68
N SER A 224 3.64 9.94 1.14
CA SER A 224 2.20 9.71 1.26
C SER A 224 1.64 10.74 2.25
N GLY A 225 1.25 11.91 1.73
CA GLY A 225 0.83 13.06 2.51
C GLY A 225 -0.23 12.67 3.52
N THR A 226 -0.18 13.30 4.69
CA THR A 226 -1.13 12.97 5.75
C THR A 226 -2.54 13.23 5.28
N LEU A 227 -3.38 12.20 5.36
CA LEU A 227 -4.76 12.27 4.92
C LEU A 227 -5.58 13.06 5.95
N GLU A 228 -6.42 13.96 5.46
CA GLU A 228 -7.44 14.60 6.28
C GLU A 228 -8.54 13.59 6.61
N LEU A 229 -9.16 13.70 7.80
CA LEU A 229 -10.26 12.82 8.21
C LEU A 229 -11.39 12.78 7.17
N ALA A 230 -11.71 13.92 6.56
CA ALA A 230 -12.75 14.04 5.54
C ALA A 230 -12.47 13.23 4.26
N ALA A 231 -11.19 12.95 3.97
CA ALA A 231 -10.78 12.19 2.79
C ALA A 231 -10.80 10.66 3.02
N LEU A 232 -11.10 10.19 4.23
CA LEU A 232 -11.00 8.76 4.57
C LEU A 232 -12.25 7.94 4.20
N GLY A 233 -13.34 8.59 3.81
CA GLY A 233 -14.58 7.93 3.36
C GLY A 233 -15.68 7.81 4.42
N MET A 234 -15.52 8.45 5.58
CA MET A 234 -16.58 8.56 6.58
C MET A 234 -17.83 9.23 6.00
N SER A 235 -19.02 8.78 6.41
CA SER A 235 -20.25 9.51 6.11
C SER A 235 -20.19 10.91 6.75
N ALA A 236 -20.87 11.90 6.17
CA ALA A 236 -20.90 13.25 6.73
C ALA A 236 -21.39 13.26 8.19
N SER A 237 -22.36 12.40 8.52
CA SER A 237 -22.85 12.22 9.90
C SER A 237 -21.82 11.59 10.82
N ASP A 238 -21.08 10.58 10.37
CA ASP A 238 -20.04 9.95 11.19
C ASP A 238 -18.85 10.86 11.40
N LEU A 239 -18.48 11.63 10.39
CA LEU A 239 -17.40 12.61 10.49
C LEU A 239 -17.71 13.64 11.59
N VAL A 240 -18.91 14.25 11.55
CA VAL A 240 -19.34 15.22 12.56
C VAL A 240 -19.37 14.60 13.96
N ARG A 241 -19.92 13.39 14.10
CA ARG A 241 -19.97 12.68 15.40
C ARG A 241 -18.58 12.32 15.90
N PHE A 242 -17.68 11.91 15.03
CA PHE A 242 -16.32 11.55 15.40
C PHE A 242 -15.52 12.79 15.79
N GLU A 243 -15.66 13.90 15.07
CA GLU A 243 -15.04 15.18 15.44
C GLU A 243 -15.55 15.70 16.79
N ASP A 244 -16.85 15.57 17.08
CA ASP A 244 -17.42 15.88 18.39
C ASP A 244 -16.75 15.05 19.51
N VAL A 245 -16.65 13.74 19.31
CA VAL A 245 -15.97 12.83 20.25
C VAL A 245 -14.50 13.22 20.45
N LEU A 246 -13.78 13.53 19.37
CA LEU A 246 -12.38 13.94 19.45
C LEU A 246 -12.20 15.27 20.20
N SER A 247 -13.20 16.15 20.21
CA SER A 247 -13.16 17.41 20.95
C SER A 247 -13.35 17.27 22.47
N ARG A 248 -13.65 16.06 22.96
CA ARG A 248 -13.83 15.80 24.40
C ARG A 248 -12.51 16.00 25.14
N PRO A 249 -12.54 16.57 26.37
CA PRO A 249 -11.33 16.84 27.14
C PRO A 249 -10.62 15.56 27.58
N HIS A 250 -11.37 14.48 27.79
CA HIS A 250 -10.84 13.21 28.26
C HIS A 250 -11.70 12.04 27.81
N GLY A 251 -11.14 10.84 27.89
CA GLY A 251 -11.81 9.60 27.53
C GLY A 251 -10.97 8.69 26.65
N VAL A 252 -11.47 7.49 26.38
CA VAL A 252 -10.84 6.51 25.50
C VAL A 252 -11.60 6.44 24.19
N VAL A 253 -10.88 6.59 23.08
CA VAL A 253 -11.39 6.42 21.72
C VAL A 253 -10.64 5.28 21.06
N LEU A 254 -11.37 4.26 20.63
CA LEU A 254 -10.78 3.02 20.08
C LEU A 254 -11.06 2.90 18.60
N ALA A 255 -10.01 2.76 17.78
CA ALA A 255 -10.15 2.27 16.41
C ALA A 255 -10.00 0.75 16.40
N THR A 256 -10.93 0.02 15.79
CA THR A 256 -10.88 -1.44 15.76
C THR A 256 -11.04 -2.03 14.35
N GLY A 257 -10.41 -3.17 14.13
CA GLY A 257 -10.43 -3.88 12.86
C GLY A 257 -9.19 -4.76 12.66
N PRO A 258 -9.20 -5.64 11.65
CA PRO A 258 -8.08 -6.53 11.34
C PRO A 258 -6.84 -5.74 10.89
N THR A 259 -5.73 -6.43 10.71
CA THR A 259 -4.52 -5.86 10.11
C THR A 259 -4.83 -5.31 8.71
N GLY A 260 -4.28 -4.14 8.38
CA GLY A 260 -4.51 -3.49 7.09
C GLY A 260 -5.89 -2.83 6.90
N SER A 261 -6.67 -2.66 7.98
CA SER A 261 -7.96 -1.94 7.95
C SER A 261 -7.84 -0.41 7.96
N GLY A 262 -6.62 0.15 8.05
CA GLY A 262 -6.40 1.60 8.04
C GLY A 262 -6.53 2.31 9.39
N LYS A 263 -6.53 1.58 10.51
CA LYS A 263 -6.63 2.15 11.88
C LYS A 263 -5.60 3.25 12.14
N THR A 264 -4.32 2.97 11.90
CA THR A 264 -3.22 3.92 12.13
C THR A 264 -3.41 5.19 11.28
N THR A 265 -3.81 5.03 10.02
CA THR A 265 -4.12 6.16 9.12
C THR A 265 -5.23 7.05 9.69
N THR A 266 -6.32 6.45 10.18
CA THR A 266 -7.42 7.20 10.80
C THR A 266 -7.01 7.90 12.09
N LEU A 267 -6.25 7.22 12.96
CA LEU A 267 -5.78 7.81 14.22
C LEU A 267 -4.78 8.95 13.97
N TYR A 268 -3.89 8.82 12.98
CA TYR A 268 -2.99 9.90 12.61
C TYR A 268 -3.74 11.11 12.04
N ALA A 269 -4.76 10.89 11.21
CA ALA A 269 -5.64 11.96 10.73
C ALA A 269 -6.37 12.65 11.90
N ALA A 270 -6.82 11.89 12.89
CA ALA A 270 -7.43 12.43 14.12
C ALA A 270 -6.44 13.26 14.94
N LEU A 271 -5.20 12.80 15.13
CA LEU A 271 -4.16 13.57 15.82
C LEU A 271 -3.86 14.89 15.12
N GLN A 272 -3.81 14.90 13.78
CA GLN A 272 -3.61 16.14 13.04
C GLN A 272 -4.77 17.10 13.19
N ARG A 273 -6.00 16.59 13.19
CA ARG A 273 -7.21 17.39 13.42
C ARG A 273 -7.25 18.02 14.81
N LEU A 274 -6.71 17.33 15.82
CA LEU A 274 -6.62 17.79 17.20
C LEU A 274 -5.47 18.77 17.44
N ARG A 275 -4.43 18.72 16.62
CA ARG A 275 -3.24 19.56 16.79
C ARG A 275 -3.53 21.01 16.40
N THR A 276 -4.08 21.79 17.32
CA THR A 276 -4.27 23.24 17.15
C THR A 276 -3.07 24.07 17.62
N GLY A 277 -2.10 23.41 18.26
CA GLY A 277 -0.93 24.03 18.88
C GLY A 277 -1.15 24.39 20.35
N ARG A 278 -2.35 24.13 20.90
CA ARG A 278 -2.66 24.31 22.32
C ARG A 278 -2.49 23.02 23.11
N GLU A 279 -2.69 21.89 22.44
CA GLU A 279 -2.67 20.56 23.00
C GLU A 279 -1.27 19.94 22.89
N LYS A 280 -0.77 19.37 23.98
CA LYS A 280 0.42 18.53 23.98
C LYS A 280 0.02 17.09 23.64
N ILE A 281 0.38 16.68 22.43
CA ILE A 281 0.09 15.34 21.91
C ILE A 281 1.36 14.48 21.99
N LEU A 282 1.26 13.28 22.54
CA LEU A 282 2.37 12.31 22.61
C LEU A 282 1.91 10.92 22.14
N THR A 283 2.79 10.14 21.49
CA THR A 283 2.45 8.79 21.05
C THR A 283 3.45 7.74 21.56
N VAL A 284 2.97 6.50 21.71
CA VAL A 284 3.80 5.29 21.85
C VAL A 284 3.38 4.27 20.79
N GLU A 285 4.33 3.75 20.01
CA GLU A 285 4.04 2.98 18.79
C GLU A 285 5.03 1.84 18.52
N ASP A 286 4.59 0.75 17.90
CA ASP A 286 5.40 -0.43 17.61
C ASP A 286 5.25 -0.90 16.14
N PRO A 287 6.09 -0.43 15.21
CA PRO A 287 6.93 0.76 15.29
C PRO A 287 6.17 2.03 14.86
N VAL A 288 6.84 3.18 14.92
CA VAL A 288 6.36 4.42 14.26
C VAL A 288 6.33 4.21 12.74
N GLU A 289 5.16 4.39 12.12
CA GLU A 289 4.99 4.13 10.68
C GLU A 289 5.51 5.27 9.81
N TYR A 290 5.23 6.52 10.20
CA TYR A 290 5.82 7.70 9.59
C TYR A 290 5.82 8.86 10.59
N GLN A 291 6.66 9.85 10.33
CA GLN A 291 6.88 10.97 11.24
C GLN A 291 5.73 11.98 11.14
N LEU A 292 5.06 12.22 12.25
CA LEU A 292 4.09 13.29 12.40
C LEU A 292 4.81 14.57 12.82
N ALA A 293 4.76 15.59 11.96
CA ALA A 293 5.35 16.88 12.27
C ALA A 293 4.75 17.45 13.58
N GLY A 294 5.59 17.92 14.50
CA GLY A 294 5.15 18.55 15.75
C GLY A 294 4.52 17.62 16.78
N ILE A 295 4.54 16.29 16.57
CA ILE A 295 4.07 15.29 17.55
C ILE A 295 5.26 14.41 17.93
N PRO A 296 5.72 14.43 19.19
CA PRO A 296 6.72 13.47 19.67
C PRO A 296 6.16 12.04 19.67
N GLN A 297 6.87 11.13 18.99
CA GLN A 297 6.49 9.73 18.86
C GLN A 297 7.55 8.83 19.50
N VAL A 298 7.14 8.02 20.49
CA VAL A 298 8.01 7.10 21.23
C VAL A 298 7.91 5.71 20.61
N PRO A 299 8.96 5.19 19.95
CA PRO A 299 8.94 3.81 19.48
C PRO A 299 9.11 2.84 20.66
N VAL A 300 8.34 1.75 20.64
CA VAL A 300 8.56 0.60 21.51
C VAL A 300 9.93 -0.02 21.22
N ASN A 301 10.65 -0.37 22.29
CA ASN A 301 11.93 -1.05 22.22
C ASN A 301 12.08 -1.99 23.42
N GLU A 302 11.61 -3.22 23.23
CA GLU A 302 11.64 -4.26 24.26
C GLU A 302 13.07 -4.57 24.76
N LYS A 303 14.08 -4.46 23.89
CA LYS A 303 15.49 -4.77 24.24
C LYS A 303 16.03 -3.87 25.35
N VAL A 304 15.49 -2.66 25.50
CA VAL A 304 15.88 -1.69 26.52
C VAL A 304 14.75 -1.40 27.51
N GLY A 305 13.69 -2.21 27.52
CA GLY A 305 12.59 -2.11 28.48
C GLY A 305 11.54 -1.03 28.19
N VAL A 306 11.53 -0.45 26.99
CA VAL A 306 10.49 0.50 26.57
C VAL A 306 9.34 -0.30 25.96
N THR A 307 8.36 -0.67 26.77
CA THR A 307 7.12 -1.37 26.37
C THR A 307 5.97 -0.36 26.25
N PHE A 308 4.81 -0.78 25.72
CA PHE A 308 3.62 0.06 25.70
C PHE A 308 3.25 0.58 27.10
N ALA A 309 3.18 -0.31 28.09
CA ALA A 309 2.87 0.04 29.47
C ALA A 309 3.92 0.96 30.10
N SER A 310 5.23 0.68 29.93
CA SER A 310 6.28 1.51 30.55
C SER A 310 6.38 2.90 29.92
N ALA A 311 6.25 2.98 28.60
CA ALA A 311 6.21 4.24 27.87
C ALA A 311 4.96 5.05 28.20
N LEU A 312 3.77 4.45 28.23
CA LEU A 312 2.52 5.14 28.57
C LEU A 312 2.57 5.75 29.99
N ARG A 313 3.12 5.02 30.96
CA ARG A 313 3.38 5.58 32.31
C ARG A 313 4.32 6.77 32.28
N ALA A 314 5.32 6.75 31.39
CA ALA A 314 6.25 7.87 31.23
C ALA A 314 5.55 9.07 30.57
N LEU A 315 4.70 8.84 29.57
CA LEU A 315 3.91 9.89 28.92
C LEU A 315 3.01 10.63 29.91
N LEU A 316 2.40 9.93 30.89
CA LEU A 316 1.60 10.58 31.94
C LEU A 316 2.37 11.59 32.79
N ARG A 317 3.71 11.49 32.86
CA ARG A 317 4.56 12.47 33.56
C ARG A 317 5.08 13.57 32.64
N GLN A 318 4.62 13.60 31.40
CA GLN A 318 4.98 14.61 30.42
C GLN A 318 3.88 15.67 30.25
N ASP A 319 2.89 15.74 31.14
CA ASP A 319 1.80 16.73 31.05
C ASP A 319 1.09 16.74 29.68
N PRO A 320 0.68 15.57 29.12
CA PRO A 320 -0.01 15.52 27.83
C PRO A 320 -1.48 15.91 27.96
N ASP A 321 -2.08 16.42 26.89
CA ASP A 321 -3.54 16.54 26.76
C ASP A 321 -4.10 15.30 26.04
N VAL A 322 -3.38 14.85 24.99
CA VAL A 322 -3.78 13.73 24.14
C VAL A 322 -2.64 12.71 24.07
N MET A 323 -2.99 11.44 24.19
CA MET A 323 -2.05 10.32 24.02
C MET A 323 -2.55 9.34 22.96
N LEU A 324 -1.67 8.91 22.07
CA LEU A 324 -1.90 7.77 21.19
C LEU A 324 -1.11 6.57 21.70
N VAL A 325 -1.81 5.50 22.02
CA VAL A 325 -1.22 4.18 22.31
C VAL A 325 -1.43 3.32 21.07
N GLY A 326 -0.37 2.92 20.38
CA GLY A 326 -0.46 2.21 19.10
C GLY A 326 -1.45 1.06 19.11
N GLU A 327 -1.47 0.27 20.18
CA GLU A 327 -2.47 -0.75 20.45
C GLU A 327 -2.51 -1.17 21.92
N ILE A 328 -3.65 -1.71 22.34
CA ILE A 328 -3.83 -2.32 23.66
C ILE A 328 -3.80 -3.85 23.50
N ARG A 329 -2.66 -4.48 23.79
CA ARG A 329 -2.48 -5.95 23.68
C ARG A 329 -2.77 -6.69 24.98
N ASP A 330 -2.51 -6.04 26.12
CA ASP A 330 -2.50 -6.64 27.45
C ASP A 330 -3.30 -5.81 28.47
N GLY A 331 -3.61 -6.44 29.60
CA GLY A 331 -4.40 -5.83 30.67
C GLY A 331 -3.70 -4.67 31.36
N GLU A 332 -2.37 -4.73 31.48
CA GLU A 332 -1.58 -3.66 32.10
C GLU A 332 -1.71 -2.36 31.30
N THR A 333 -1.53 -2.42 29.98
CA THR A 333 -1.70 -1.28 29.07
C THR A 333 -3.14 -0.78 29.06
N ALA A 334 -4.12 -1.71 29.06
CA ALA A 334 -5.55 -1.36 29.13
C ALA A 334 -5.92 -0.60 30.41
N GLU A 335 -5.41 -1.06 31.56
CA GLU A 335 -5.63 -0.42 32.86
C GLU A 335 -5.03 0.99 32.89
N ILE A 336 -3.78 1.15 32.44
CA ILE A 336 -3.13 2.47 32.42
C ILE A 336 -3.87 3.44 31.48
N ALA A 337 -4.28 2.98 30.28
CA ALA A 337 -5.04 3.81 29.34
C ALA A 337 -6.39 4.26 29.93
N THR A 338 -7.07 3.37 30.65
CA THR A 338 -8.32 3.66 31.35
C THR A 338 -8.10 4.66 32.49
N GLN A 339 -7.04 4.50 33.29
CA GLN A 339 -6.69 5.42 34.37
C GLN A 339 -6.28 6.81 33.84
N ALA A 340 -5.56 6.85 32.72
CA ALA A 340 -5.23 8.08 32.03
C ALA A 340 -6.49 8.86 31.62
N ALA A 341 -7.47 8.16 31.06
CA ALA A 341 -8.75 8.76 30.71
C ALA A 341 -9.52 9.30 31.94
N LEU A 342 -9.53 8.59 33.06
CA LEU A 342 -10.14 9.07 34.32
C LEU A 342 -9.45 10.30 34.90
N THR A 343 -8.16 10.45 34.65
CA THR A 343 -7.36 11.57 35.16
C THR A 343 -7.34 12.78 34.22
N GLY A 344 -8.23 12.81 33.22
CA GLY A 344 -8.45 13.99 32.39
C GLY A 344 -7.70 13.99 31.06
N HIS A 345 -7.26 12.84 30.56
CA HIS A 345 -6.56 12.73 29.26
C HIS A 345 -7.43 12.13 28.18
N LEU A 346 -7.29 12.59 26.94
CA LEU A 346 -7.86 11.91 25.78
C LEU A 346 -6.88 10.83 25.29
N VAL A 347 -7.31 9.57 25.30
CA VAL A 347 -6.50 8.42 24.90
C VAL A 347 -7.07 7.79 23.63
N LEU A 348 -6.28 7.85 22.56
CA LEU A 348 -6.55 7.17 21.29
C LEU A 348 -5.81 5.83 21.29
N SER A 349 -6.47 4.75 20.91
CA SER A 349 -5.78 3.46 20.72
C SER A 349 -6.44 2.55 19.71
N THR A 350 -5.80 1.41 19.46
CA THR A 350 -6.35 0.37 18.59
C THR A 350 -6.58 -0.95 19.31
N LEU A 351 -7.59 -1.67 18.82
CA LEU A 351 -7.84 -3.07 19.15
C LEU A 351 -8.03 -3.89 17.86
N HIS A 352 -7.94 -5.21 18.01
CA HIS A 352 -8.16 -6.16 16.93
C HIS A 352 -9.46 -6.93 17.16
N THR A 353 -10.60 -6.25 17.01
CA THR A 353 -11.94 -6.87 17.04
C THR A 353 -12.65 -6.75 15.70
N ASN A 354 -13.66 -7.59 15.50
CA ASN A 354 -14.40 -7.63 14.23
C ASN A 354 -15.44 -6.51 14.11
N ASP A 355 -15.99 -6.06 15.23
CA ASP A 355 -17.01 -5.01 15.31
C ASP A 355 -16.74 -4.06 16.49
N ALA A 356 -17.50 -2.97 16.56
CA ALA A 356 -17.31 -1.92 17.56
C ALA A 356 -17.68 -2.40 18.97
N ALA A 357 -18.80 -3.11 19.12
CA ALA A 357 -19.23 -3.64 20.41
C ALA A 357 -18.26 -4.68 20.99
N GLY A 358 -17.63 -5.49 20.15
CA GLY A 358 -16.63 -6.47 20.57
C GLY A 358 -15.39 -5.84 21.19
N ALA A 359 -15.06 -4.58 20.85
CA ALA A 359 -13.96 -3.86 21.49
C ALA A 359 -14.22 -3.61 22.99
N LEU A 360 -15.48 -3.35 23.36
CA LEU A 360 -15.88 -3.15 24.76
C LEU A 360 -15.72 -4.45 25.55
N THR A 361 -16.19 -5.58 25.00
CA THR A 361 -15.98 -6.90 25.60
C THR A 361 -14.49 -7.24 25.69
N ARG A 362 -13.71 -6.90 24.66
CA ARG A 362 -12.27 -7.16 24.67
C ARG A 362 -11.54 -6.42 25.80
N LEU A 363 -11.94 -5.19 26.14
CA LEU A 363 -11.38 -4.50 27.31
C LEU A 363 -11.70 -5.23 28.62
N VAL A 364 -12.92 -5.76 28.75
CA VAL A 364 -13.31 -6.57 29.91
C VAL A 364 -12.51 -7.88 29.98
N ASP A 365 -12.32 -8.56 28.86
CA ASP A 365 -11.50 -9.78 28.77
C ASP A 365 -10.02 -9.52 29.11
N LEU A 366 -9.53 -8.30 28.85
CA LEU A 366 -8.19 -7.86 29.24
C LEU A 366 -8.09 -7.48 30.73
N GLY A 367 -9.20 -7.50 31.47
CA GLY A 367 -9.23 -7.27 32.92
C GLY A 367 -9.70 -5.88 33.33
N VAL A 368 -10.16 -5.03 32.41
CA VAL A 368 -10.75 -3.74 32.77
C VAL A 368 -12.16 -3.96 33.31
N ALA A 369 -12.45 -3.47 34.52
CA ALA A 369 -13.76 -3.65 35.12
C ALA A 369 -14.87 -2.97 34.27
N PRO A 370 -16.07 -3.58 34.11
CA PRO A 370 -17.12 -3.04 33.25
C PRO A 370 -17.52 -1.60 33.57
N PHE A 371 -17.58 -1.23 34.85
CA PHE A 371 -17.89 0.14 35.26
C PHE A 371 -16.81 1.15 34.81
N LEU A 372 -15.55 0.73 34.72
CA LEU A 372 -14.46 1.58 34.22
C LEU A 372 -14.54 1.73 32.69
N VAL A 373 -14.86 0.66 31.97
CA VAL A 373 -15.12 0.72 30.52
C VAL A 373 -16.27 1.69 30.26
N SER A 374 -17.37 1.54 31.00
CA SER A 374 -18.53 2.42 30.93
C SER A 374 -18.23 3.85 31.32
N ALA A 375 -17.27 4.12 32.20
CA ALA A 375 -16.95 5.47 32.65
C ALA A 375 -15.95 6.18 31.73
N THR A 376 -15.11 5.45 31.01
CA THR A 376 -13.96 6.03 30.29
C THR A 376 -14.06 5.96 28.78
N VAL A 377 -14.72 4.96 28.21
CA VAL A 377 -14.81 4.83 26.74
C VAL A 377 -15.84 5.81 26.21
N GLU A 378 -15.45 6.63 25.24
CA GLU A 378 -16.30 7.64 24.61
C GLU A 378 -16.82 7.18 23.26
N ALA A 379 -15.96 6.51 22.47
CA ALA A 379 -16.38 5.89 21.23
C ALA A 379 -15.50 4.72 20.80
N VAL A 380 -16.09 3.84 20.00
CA VAL A 380 -15.39 2.81 19.24
C VAL A 380 -15.70 2.99 17.76
N LEU A 381 -14.65 3.14 16.95
CA LEU A 381 -14.71 3.21 15.50
C LEU A 381 -14.24 1.88 14.91
N ALA A 382 -15.17 1.02 14.52
CA ALA A 382 -14.84 -0.16 13.72
C ALA A 382 -14.62 0.24 12.25
N GLN A 383 -13.57 -0.31 11.64
CA GLN A 383 -13.14 0.08 10.31
C GLN A 383 -12.75 -1.11 9.43
N ARG A 384 -13.01 -0.99 8.13
CA ARG A 384 -12.46 -1.82 7.04
C ARG A 384 -11.99 -0.93 5.89
N LEU A 385 -11.19 -1.48 4.99
CA LEU A 385 -10.88 -0.86 3.70
C LEU A 385 -11.50 -1.66 2.57
N VAL A 386 -12.26 -0.98 1.72
CA VAL A 386 -12.74 -1.50 0.44
C VAL A 386 -11.96 -0.85 -0.69
N ARG A 387 -11.73 -1.59 -1.78
CA ARG A 387 -11.13 -1.04 -2.98
C ARG A 387 -12.13 -0.14 -3.71
N THR A 388 -11.66 0.98 -4.25
CA THR A 388 -12.50 1.90 -5.03
C THR A 388 -12.55 1.47 -6.49
N THR A 389 -13.73 1.57 -7.11
CA THR A 389 -13.90 1.19 -8.52
C THR A 389 -13.05 2.10 -9.41
N CYS A 390 -12.38 1.52 -10.40
CA CYS A 390 -11.53 2.29 -11.31
C CYS A 390 -12.35 3.32 -12.10
N ALA A 391 -12.00 4.60 -11.97
CA ALA A 391 -12.71 5.70 -12.65
C ALA A 391 -12.64 5.65 -14.18
N VAL A 392 -11.63 4.96 -14.76
CA VAL A 392 -11.43 4.87 -16.21
C VAL A 392 -12.31 3.80 -16.85
N CYS A 393 -12.51 2.67 -16.18
CA CYS A 393 -13.23 1.51 -16.73
C CYS A 393 -14.50 1.15 -15.95
N VAL A 394 -15.05 2.11 -15.19
CA VAL A 394 -16.31 1.92 -14.47
C VAL A 394 -17.47 1.82 -15.44
N ALA A 395 -18.30 0.81 -15.25
CA ALA A 395 -19.60 0.65 -15.89
C ALA A 395 -20.69 0.53 -14.83
N ARG A 396 -21.83 1.17 -15.05
CA ARG A 396 -23.04 1.01 -14.23
C ARG A 396 -23.87 -0.13 -14.80
N VAL A 397 -24.21 -1.09 -13.96
CA VAL A 397 -24.99 -2.27 -14.34
C VAL A 397 -26.14 -2.48 -13.35
N PRO A 398 -27.28 -3.05 -13.79
CA PRO A 398 -28.38 -3.34 -12.88
C PRO A 398 -27.95 -4.24 -11.73
N ALA A 399 -28.31 -3.85 -10.51
CA ALA A 399 -28.08 -4.66 -9.32
C ALA A 399 -28.93 -5.93 -9.39
N THR A 400 -28.34 -7.08 -9.07
CA THR A 400 -29.09 -8.34 -8.96
C THR A 400 -29.92 -8.38 -7.68
N VAL A 401 -30.95 -9.22 -7.66
CA VAL A 401 -31.74 -9.47 -6.44
C VAL A 401 -30.85 -10.01 -5.31
N ALA A 402 -29.88 -10.85 -5.63
CA ALA A 402 -28.95 -11.42 -4.65
C ALA A 402 -28.06 -10.34 -4.02
N GLU A 403 -27.55 -9.39 -4.80
CA GLU A 403 -26.74 -8.28 -4.29
C GLU A 403 -27.53 -7.37 -3.37
N ARG A 404 -28.76 -6.99 -3.78
CA ARG A 404 -29.67 -6.20 -2.94
C ARG A 404 -29.91 -6.87 -1.59
N ALA A 405 -30.22 -8.17 -1.61
CA ALA A 405 -30.49 -8.94 -0.40
C ALA A 405 -29.23 -9.08 0.48
N ALA A 406 -28.07 -9.37 -0.11
CA ALA A 406 -26.83 -9.56 0.63
C ALA A 406 -26.33 -8.27 1.30
N LEU A 407 -26.53 -7.12 0.64
CA LEU A 407 -26.19 -5.80 1.19
C LEU A 407 -27.23 -5.26 2.17
N GLY A 408 -28.45 -5.82 2.18
CA GLY A 408 -29.57 -5.23 2.94
C GLY A 408 -30.09 -3.92 2.32
N ALA A 409 -29.89 -3.73 1.01
CA ALA A 409 -30.23 -2.51 0.27
C ALA A 409 -31.25 -2.83 -0.85
N PRO A 410 -32.53 -3.09 -0.52
CA PRO A 410 -33.58 -3.41 -1.49
C PRO A 410 -33.86 -2.29 -2.50
N GLU A 411 -33.50 -1.05 -2.16
CA GLU A 411 -33.64 0.15 -2.99
C GLU A 411 -32.54 0.30 -4.06
N LEU A 412 -31.49 -0.52 -4.01
CA LEU A 412 -30.34 -0.41 -4.91
C LEU A 412 -30.71 -0.84 -6.35
N VAL A 413 -30.76 0.14 -7.25
CA VAL A 413 -31.12 -0.07 -8.67
C VAL A 413 -29.92 -0.53 -9.48
N ASP A 414 -28.82 0.24 -9.44
CA ASP A 414 -27.60 0.02 -10.22
C ASP A 414 -26.37 -0.05 -9.31
N VAL A 415 -25.37 -0.81 -9.75
CA VAL A 415 -24.06 -0.93 -9.12
C VAL A 415 -22.95 -0.57 -10.09
N SER A 416 -21.86 -0.01 -9.56
CA SER A 416 -20.64 0.21 -10.32
C SER A 416 -19.83 -1.08 -10.38
N ARG A 417 -19.26 -1.40 -11.54
CA ARG A 417 -18.24 -2.44 -11.71
C ARG A 417 -17.13 -1.95 -12.62
N GLY A 418 -15.88 -2.24 -12.28
CA GLY A 418 -14.75 -1.97 -13.17
C GLY A 418 -14.52 -3.17 -14.08
N VAL A 419 -14.51 -2.97 -15.40
CA VAL A 419 -14.27 -4.07 -16.36
C VAL A 419 -12.81 -4.50 -16.47
N GLY A 420 -11.90 -3.70 -15.93
CA GLY A 420 -10.45 -3.87 -16.10
C GLY A 420 -9.92 -3.06 -17.29
N CYS A 421 -8.83 -2.32 -17.08
CA CYS A 421 -8.11 -1.57 -18.11
C CYS A 421 -6.64 -1.41 -17.68
N ASP A 422 -5.80 -0.85 -18.53
CA ASP A 422 -4.37 -0.65 -18.24
C ASP A 422 -4.14 0.21 -17.00
N ALA A 423 -4.96 1.26 -16.80
CA ALA A 423 -4.84 2.15 -15.64
C ALA A 423 -5.06 1.44 -14.28
N CYS A 424 -5.85 0.37 -14.26
CA CYS A 424 -6.06 -0.46 -13.06
C CYS A 424 -5.42 -1.84 -13.17
N ARG A 425 -4.55 -2.05 -14.17
CA ARG A 425 -3.86 -3.32 -14.45
C ARG A 425 -4.83 -4.50 -14.52
N GLY A 426 -5.97 -4.30 -15.19
CA GLY A 426 -7.00 -5.32 -15.35
C GLY A 426 -7.82 -5.65 -14.09
N SER A 427 -7.52 -5.06 -12.93
CA SER A 427 -8.20 -5.44 -11.67
C SER A 427 -9.63 -4.92 -11.55
N GLY A 428 -9.96 -3.83 -12.25
CA GLY A 428 -11.23 -3.10 -12.10
C GLY A 428 -11.28 -2.14 -10.90
N TYR A 429 -10.21 -2.05 -10.11
CA TYR A 429 -10.13 -1.20 -8.92
C TYR A 429 -8.88 -0.32 -8.94
N SER A 430 -8.95 0.86 -8.33
CA SER A 430 -7.79 1.74 -8.17
C SER A 430 -7.97 2.59 -6.92
N GLY A 431 -7.17 2.31 -5.88
CA GLY A 431 -7.26 2.98 -4.59
C GLY A 431 -8.18 2.25 -3.60
N ARG A 432 -8.29 2.84 -2.41
CA ARG A 432 -9.07 2.31 -1.28
C ARG A 432 -9.76 3.43 -0.53
N THR A 433 -10.92 3.11 0.05
CA THR A 433 -11.65 3.99 0.97
C THR A 433 -12.03 3.21 2.22
N GLY A 434 -12.22 3.93 3.33
CA GLY A 434 -12.70 3.36 4.58
C GLY A 434 -14.19 3.06 4.55
N VAL A 435 -14.57 2.01 5.29
CA VAL A 435 -15.94 1.69 5.69
C VAL A 435 -15.99 1.69 7.20
N TYR A 436 -16.98 2.36 7.78
CA TYR A 436 -16.98 2.71 9.20
C TYR A 436 -18.26 2.28 9.92
N GLU A 437 -18.09 1.90 11.18
CA GLU A 437 -19.16 1.77 12.17
C GLU A 437 -18.70 2.51 13.42
N LEU A 438 -19.34 3.66 13.69
CA LEU A 438 -19.02 4.51 14.83
C LEU A 438 -20.03 4.28 15.96
N LEU A 439 -19.57 3.67 17.04
CA LEU A 439 -20.32 3.49 18.27
C LEU A 439 -19.92 4.58 19.27
N VAL A 440 -20.76 5.60 19.46
CA VAL A 440 -20.58 6.62 20.51
C VAL A 440 -21.34 6.19 21.76
N LEU A 441 -20.68 6.17 22.92
CA LEU A 441 -21.29 5.69 24.16
C LEU A 441 -22.12 6.78 24.83
N ASP A 442 -23.42 6.53 24.94
CA ASP A 442 -24.39 7.31 25.71
C ASP A 442 -24.76 6.65 27.04
N ASP A 443 -25.59 7.31 27.85
CA ASP A 443 -26.01 6.82 29.18
C ASP A 443 -26.73 5.46 29.12
N ALA A 444 -27.49 5.20 28.06
CA ALA A 444 -28.19 3.93 27.89
C ALA A 444 -27.21 2.79 27.61
N MET A 445 -26.23 3.01 26.75
CA MET A 445 -25.16 2.04 26.49
C MET A 445 -24.30 1.81 27.73
N ARG A 446 -23.99 2.86 28.48
CA ARG A 446 -23.23 2.79 29.75
C ARG A 446 -23.94 1.91 30.79
N ALA A 447 -25.27 2.02 30.89
CA ALA A 447 -26.07 1.16 31.76
C ALA A 447 -25.96 -0.33 31.37
N VAL A 448 -26.07 -0.64 30.06
CA VAL A 448 -25.95 -2.01 29.52
C VAL A 448 -24.55 -2.61 29.71
N ILE A 449 -23.50 -1.79 29.58
CA ILE A 449 -22.12 -2.23 29.83
C ILE A 449 -21.95 -2.56 31.32
N THR A 450 -22.51 -1.74 32.20
CA THR A 450 -22.40 -1.90 33.66
C THR A 450 -23.18 -3.11 34.18
N SER A 451 -24.34 -3.43 33.60
CA SER A 451 -25.14 -4.61 33.96
C SER A 451 -24.47 -5.93 33.55
N GLY A 452 -23.51 -5.90 32.62
CA GLY A 452 -22.81 -7.08 32.14
C GLY A 452 -23.58 -7.87 31.07
N ASP A 453 -24.60 -7.27 30.44
CA ASP A 453 -25.42 -7.91 29.39
C ASP A 453 -24.64 -8.17 28.08
N GLY A 454 -23.39 -7.69 28.00
CA GLY A 454 -22.41 -8.04 26.99
C GLY A 454 -22.62 -7.39 25.61
N ALA A 455 -21.73 -7.72 24.67
CA ALA A 455 -21.76 -7.18 23.31
C ALA A 455 -23.09 -7.37 22.54
N PRO A 456 -23.86 -8.48 22.68
CA PRO A 456 -25.14 -8.63 21.99
C PRO A 456 -26.16 -7.54 22.35
N ALA A 457 -26.26 -7.20 23.64
CA ALA A 457 -27.19 -6.17 24.12
C ALA A 457 -26.77 -4.77 23.62
N VAL A 458 -25.48 -4.45 23.68
CA VAL A 458 -24.94 -3.19 23.14
C VAL A 458 -25.21 -3.06 21.64
N ARG A 459 -25.04 -4.15 20.86
CA ARG A 459 -25.35 -4.14 19.42
C ARG A 459 -26.82 -3.93 19.14
N ALA A 460 -27.70 -4.60 19.88
CA ALA A 460 -29.14 -4.45 19.71
C ALA A 460 -29.59 -3.01 20.02
N LEU A 461 -29.09 -2.43 21.12
CA LEU A 461 -29.37 -1.05 21.50
C LEU A 461 -28.81 -0.06 20.47
N SER A 462 -27.56 -0.22 20.05
CA SER A 462 -26.93 0.64 19.05
C SER A 462 -27.72 0.67 17.73
N ARG A 463 -28.20 -0.50 17.27
CA ARG A 463 -29.07 -0.57 16.08
C ARG A 463 -30.41 0.11 16.31
N ALA A 464 -31.02 -0.06 17.49
CA ALA A 464 -32.28 0.59 17.84
C ALA A 464 -32.14 2.13 17.88
N LEU A 465 -30.97 2.64 18.23
CA LEU A 465 -30.62 4.06 18.22
C LEU A 465 -30.19 4.60 16.83
N GLY A 466 -30.25 3.76 15.79
CA GLY A 466 -29.98 4.17 14.42
C GLY A 466 -28.49 4.20 14.05
N THR A 467 -27.61 3.57 14.83
CA THR A 467 -26.21 3.39 14.42
C THR A 467 -26.14 2.42 13.25
N GLY A 468 -25.60 2.89 12.12
CA GLY A 468 -25.32 2.04 10.96
C GLY A 468 -24.20 1.04 11.25
N THR A 469 -24.32 -0.15 10.68
CA THR A 469 -23.27 -1.17 10.71
C THR A 469 -22.22 -0.91 9.62
N LEU A 470 -21.07 -1.60 9.70
CA LEU A 470 -20.09 -1.63 8.61
C LEU A 470 -20.73 -1.99 7.26
N ARG A 471 -21.76 -2.85 7.25
CA ARG A 471 -22.43 -3.25 6.01
C ARG A 471 -23.32 -2.13 5.47
N ASP A 472 -23.99 -1.37 6.34
CA ASP A 472 -24.84 -0.25 5.95
C ASP A 472 -24.02 0.89 5.33
N ASP A 473 -22.86 1.18 5.93
CA ASP A 473 -21.91 2.16 5.38
C ASP A 473 -21.30 1.68 4.05
N GLY A 474 -20.98 0.38 3.95
CA GLY A 474 -20.55 -0.22 2.68
C GLY A 474 -21.63 -0.12 1.60
N ALA A 475 -22.90 -0.39 1.93
CA ALA A 475 -24.01 -0.25 1.01
C ALA A 475 -24.21 1.22 0.56
N ARG A 476 -23.95 2.19 1.45
CA ARG A 476 -23.91 3.62 1.09
C ARG A 476 -22.85 3.90 0.01
N LEU A 477 -21.62 3.41 0.18
CA LEU A 477 -20.56 3.60 -0.81
C LEU A 477 -20.87 2.92 -2.16
N VAL A 478 -21.57 1.78 -2.14
CA VAL A 478 -22.06 1.12 -3.37
C VAL A 478 -23.12 1.98 -4.08
N ARG A 479 -24.05 2.57 -3.32
CA ARG A 479 -25.05 3.51 -3.86
C ARG A 479 -24.39 4.73 -4.50
N GLU A 480 -23.35 5.27 -3.86
CA GLU A 480 -22.54 6.38 -4.36
C GLU A 480 -21.64 5.99 -5.55
N GLY A 481 -21.55 4.69 -5.88
CA GLY A 481 -20.76 4.18 -7.00
C GLY A 481 -19.25 4.17 -6.76
N ILE A 482 -18.82 4.31 -5.50
CA ILE A 482 -17.42 4.38 -5.07
C ILE A 482 -16.78 2.99 -5.05
N THR A 483 -17.55 1.98 -4.67
CA THR A 483 -17.09 0.58 -4.59
C THR A 483 -18.18 -0.37 -5.11
N THR A 484 -17.92 -1.67 -5.04
CA THR A 484 -18.79 -2.71 -5.58
C THR A 484 -19.39 -3.57 -4.45
N PRO A 485 -20.54 -4.23 -4.68
CA PRO A 485 -21.12 -5.18 -3.73
C PRO A 485 -20.13 -6.27 -3.30
N GLU A 486 -19.33 -6.78 -4.24
CA GLU A 486 -18.37 -7.85 -3.99
C GLU A 486 -17.28 -7.43 -2.98
N GLU A 487 -16.81 -6.18 -3.05
CA GLU A 487 -15.82 -5.63 -2.12
C GLU A 487 -16.39 -5.46 -0.71
N VAL A 488 -17.60 -4.93 -0.58
CA VAL A 488 -18.27 -4.77 0.73
C VAL A 488 -18.47 -6.14 1.38
N LEU A 489 -19.02 -7.10 0.65
CA LEU A 489 -19.27 -8.45 1.15
C LEU A 489 -17.98 -9.22 1.47
N ARG A 490 -16.85 -8.89 0.84
CA ARG A 490 -15.54 -9.48 1.14
C ARG A 490 -15.05 -9.07 2.52
N VAL A 491 -15.21 -7.81 2.91
CA VAL A 491 -14.61 -7.25 4.15
C VAL A 491 -15.58 -7.19 5.33
N CYS A 492 -16.89 -7.13 5.07
CA CYS A 492 -17.97 -7.07 6.06
C CYS A 492 -18.55 -8.46 6.40
N ARG A 493 -17.71 -9.51 6.32
CA ARG A 493 -18.08 -10.86 6.77
C ARG A 493 -18.19 -10.85 8.29
N SER A 494 -19.43 -10.81 8.78
CA SER A 494 -19.83 -10.96 10.18
C SER A 494 -20.79 -12.12 10.29
#